data_AF-A0A2V8K6N4-F1
#
_entry.id   AF-A0A2V8K6N4-F1
#
_cell.length_a   1.000
_cell.length_b   1.000
_cell.length_c   1.000
_cell.angle_alpha   90.00
_cell.angle_beta   90.00
_cell.angle_gamma   90.00
#
_symmetry.space_group_name_H-M   'P 1'
#
loop_
_entity.id
_entity.type
_entity.pdbx_description
1 polymer ?
#
loop_
_entity_poly.entity_id
_entity_poly.type
_entity_poly.pdbx_seq_one_letter_code
_entity_poly.pdbx_strand_id
1 'polypeptide(L)'
;MLRRRFSTSTLAGEQFVPWLAAAGELAYAPHIPPERDYYFQYSWIIPEIFNSRENVRRHFWFGSPWKDSLEVKLLFSFWSRARDGAVDPLFVSNGSASPEDVTAPLGVYRHPGLNLSMGESLIAIQHGSYLIVALESQPLLDGGEAVLYRGVQKARVFTLQRLTTTDTRSRLMTVHARSLEDSITSFNGAHCNVSRTETGYFNDRSFLLGKLCESAGLDLNPSISRLLYSGYALEEWCAARKFGPNYVKLRTPLTNIRITTFVCNETEVKVIDPNKLEVMECVGCKVRETYV
;
A
#
# COMPACT_ATOMS: atom_id res chain seq x y z
N MET A 1 0.15 -33.28 -5.78
CA MET A 1 1.43 -32.63 -5.49
C MET A 1 1.18 -31.55 -4.45
N LEU A 2 1.82 -31.60 -3.28
CA LEU A 2 1.80 -30.45 -2.37
C LEU A 2 2.45 -29.27 -3.09
N ARG A 3 1.76 -28.13 -3.17
CA ARG A 3 2.35 -26.89 -3.70
C ARG A 3 3.56 -26.55 -2.83
N ARG A 4 4.72 -26.29 -3.46
CA ARG A 4 5.92 -25.80 -2.77
C ARG A 4 5.54 -24.46 -2.12
N ARG A 5 5.58 -24.39 -0.79
CA ARG A 5 5.24 -23.16 -0.06
C ARG A 5 6.45 -22.24 -0.11
N PHE A 6 6.33 -21.12 -0.80
CA PHE A 6 7.34 -20.07 -0.76
C PHE A 6 7.28 -19.36 0.61
N SER A 7 8.43 -18.87 1.08
CA SER A 7 8.44 -18.00 2.26
C SER A 7 7.74 -16.70 1.92
N THR A 8 6.88 -16.23 2.82
CA THR A 8 6.18 -14.94 2.73
C THR A 8 6.57 -14.01 3.86
N SER A 9 7.49 -14.44 4.74
CA SER A 9 8.01 -13.58 5.79
C SER A 9 8.76 -12.42 5.17
N THR A 10 8.38 -11.20 5.55
CA THR A 10 8.97 -9.93 5.11
C THR A 10 9.95 -9.38 6.14
N LEU A 11 10.17 -10.11 7.24
CA LEU A 11 11.07 -9.74 8.33
C LEU A 11 12.52 -10.18 8.03
N ALA A 12 13.42 -9.21 7.94
CA ALA A 12 14.87 -9.38 7.83
C ALA A 12 15.54 -8.84 9.11
N GLY A 13 15.73 -9.70 10.10
CA GLY A 13 16.17 -9.27 11.43
C GLY A 13 15.07 -8.47 12.13
N GLU A 14 15.31 -7.19 12.40
CA GLU A 14 14.33 -6.27 13.01
C GLU A 14 13.65 -5.35 11.99
N GLN A 15 13.95 -5.53 10.69
CA GLN A 15 13.45 -4.69 9.60
C GLN A 15 12.47 -5.42 8.71
N PHE A 16 11.56 -4.67 8.09
CA PHE A 16 10.67 -5.17 7.04
C PHE A 16 11.24 -4.81 5.67
N VAL A 17 11.22 -5.74 4.71
CA VAL A 17 11.65 -5.46 3.33
C VAL A 17 10.47 -5.02 2.45
N PRO A 18 10.65 -4.16 1.43
CA PRO A 18 9.54 -3.77 0.54
C PRO A 18 9.04 -4.90 -0.37
N TRP A 19 9.76 -6.02 -0.41
CA TRP A 19 9.56 -7.12 -1.33
C TRP A 19 8.55 -8.14 -0.79
N LEU A 20 8.27 -9.18 -1.57
CA LEU A 20 7.28 -10.19 -1.19
C LEU A 20 7.77 -11.07 -0.03
N ALA A 21 9.09 -11.26 0.10
CA ALA A 21 9.72 -11.93 1.23
C ALA A 21 11.13 -11.40 1.49
N ALA A 22 11.65 -11.63 2.69
CA ALA A 22 13.01 -11.30 3.09
C ALA A 22 14.04 -12.37 2.69
N ALA A 23 13.61 -13.61 2.43
CA ALA A 23 14.49 -14.70 2.03
C ALA A 23 13.84 -15.66 1.01
N GLY A 24 14.69 -16.38 0.28
CA GLY A 24 14.29 -17.36 -0.73
C GLY A 24 13.97 -16.74 -2.10
N GLU A 25 13.31 -17.51 -2.96
CA GLU A 25 13.06 -17.12 -4.36
C GLU A 25 12.13 -15.88 -4.51
N LEU A 26 11.42 -15.48 -3.45
CA LEU A 26 10.56 -14.30 -3.44
C LEU A 26 11.24 -13.05 -2.86
N ALA A 27 12.49 -13.17 -2.42
CA ALA A 27 13.29 -12.06 -1.91
C ALA A 27 14.01 -11.31 -3.02
N TYR A 28 13.26 -10.94 -4.05
CA TYR A 28 13.76 -10.16 -5.17
C TYR A 28 13.59 -8.67 -4.92
N ALA A 29 14.45 -7.88 -5.53
CA ALA A 29 14.37 -6.42 -5.52
C ALA A 29 14.65 -5.88 -6.93
N PRO A 30 14.30 -4.64 -7.27
CA PRO A 30 14.65 -4.11 -8.60
C PRO A 30 16.16 -4.11 -8.91
N HIS A 31 17.02 -4.08 -7.89
CA HIS A 31 18.48 -4.23 -8.04
C HIS A 31 18.97 -5.68 -8.10
N ILE A 32 18.14 -6.65 -7.70
CA ILE A 32 18.37 -8.10 -7.82
C ILE A 32 17.04 -8.70 -8.33
N PRO A 33 16.70 -8.45 -9.60
CA PRO A 33 15.38 -8.73 -10.12
C PRO A 33 15.17 -10.25 -10.25
N PRO A 34 13.92 -10.72 -10.21
CA PRO A 34 13.64 -12.12 -10.44
C PRO A 34 13.96 -12.48 -11.89
N GLU A 35 14.54 -13.67 -12.09
CA GLU A 35 14.95 -14.15 -13.42
C GLU A 35 13.78 -14.30 -14.40
N ARG A 36 12.56 -14.50 -13.89
CA ARG A 36 11.38 -14.83 -14.69
C ARG A 36 10.14 -14.08 -14.23
N ASP A 37 9.29 -13.73 -15.18
CA ASP A 37 7.99 -13.11 -14.93
C ASP A 37 7.00 -14.02 -14.17
N TYR A 38 7.32 -15.31 -14.04
CA TYR A 38 6.60 -16.28 -13.22
C TYR A 38 6.37 -15.79 -11.78
N TYR A 39 7.34 -15.05 -11.22
CA TYR A 39 7.30 -14.53 -9.85
C TYR A 39 6.27 -13.42 -9.62
N PHE A 40 5.53 -13.01 -10.66
CA PHE A 40 4.45 -12.03 -10.59
C PHE A 40 3.05 -12.65 -10.72
N GLN A 41 2.95 -13.99 -10.69
CA GLN A 41 1.68 -14.74 -10.77
C GLN A 41 1.16 -15.12 -9.37
N TYR A 42 0.37 -14.22 -8.77
CA TYR A 42 0.00 -14.33 -7.36
C TYR A 42 -0.82 -15.55 -6.97
N SER A 43 -1.69 -16.04 -7.86
CA SER A 43 -2.54 -17.21 -7.58
C SER A 43 -1.74 -18.49 -7.30
N TRP A 44 -0.46 -18.50 -7.65
CA TRP A 44 0.47 -19.59 -7.39
C TRP A 44 1.40 -19.32 -6.21
N ILE A 45 1.79 -18.06 -6.03
CA ILE A 45 2.84 -17.66 -5.09
C ILE A 45 2.28 -17.42 -3.68
N ILE A 46 1.09 -16.83 -3.59
CA ILE A 46 0.37 -16.54 -2.34
C ILE A 46 -1.11 -16.92 -2.50
N PRO A 47 -1.44 -18.20 -2.78
CA PRO A 47 -2.83 -18.60 -3.02
C PRO A 47 -3.79 -18.24 -1.87
N GLU A 48 -3.29 -18.07 -0.64
CA GLU A 48 -4.05 -17.74 0.56
C GLU A 48 -4.72 -16.35 0.53
N ILE A 49 -4.27 -15.44 -0.34
CA ILE A 49 -4.92 -14.13 -0.52
C ILE A 49 -6.14 -14.21 -1.44
N PHE A 50 -6.42 -15.36 -2.07
CA PHE A 50 -7.60 -15.56 -2.92
C PHE A 50 -8.73 -16.25 -2.14
N ASN A 51 -9.97 -15.90 -2.46
CA ASN A 51 -11.14 -16.54 -1.87
C ASN A 51 -11.14 -18.03 -2.21
N SER A 52 -11.53 -18.89 -1.26
CA SER A 52 -11.53 -20.35 -1.46
C SER A 52 -12.50 -20.82 -2.55
N ARG A 53 -13.44 -19.97 -2.98
CA ARG A 53 -14.37 -20.24 -4.09
C ARG A 53 -13.79 -19.89 -5.47
N GLU A 54 -12.65 -19.22 -5.51
CA GLU A 54 -12.03 -18.77 -6.75
C GLU A 54 -11.23 -19.87 -7.43
N ASN A 55 -11.22 -19.83 -8.76
CA ASN A 55 -10.42 -20.75 -9.53
C ASN A 55 -8.94 -20.35 -9.46
N VAL A 56 -8.21 -20.91 -8.49
CA VAL A 56 -6.76 -20.72 -8.30
C VAL A 56 -5.89 -21.19 -9.47
N ARG A 57 -6.47 -21.79 -10.52
CA ARG A 57 -5.77 -22.06 -11.79
C ARG A 57 -5.77 -20.85 -12.72
N ARG A 58 -6.61 -19.84 -12.50
CA ARG A 58 -6.56 -18.57 -13.24
C ARG A 58 -5.31 -17.80 -12.82
N HIS A 59 -4.57 -17.27 -13.79
CA HIS A 59 -3.38 -16.48 -13.52
C HIS A 59 -3.78 -15.02 -13.27
N PHE A 60 -3.19 -14.42 -12.23
CA PHE A 60 -3.31 -13.00 -11.93
C PHE A 60 -1.90 -12.40 -11.97
N TRP A 61 -1.68 -11.44 -12.86
CA TRP A 61 -0.40 -10.77 -13.07
C TRP A 61 -0.43 -9.41 -12.39
N PHE A 62 0.43 -9.20 -11.38
CA PHE A 62 0.37 -7.99 -10.55
C PHE A 62 -1.05 -7.71 -10.06
N GLY A 63 -1.77 -8.78 -9.75
CA GLY A 63 -3.14 -8.74 -9.29
C GLY A 63 -4.23 -8.51 -10.33
N SER A 64 -3.88 -8.22 -11.58
CA SER A 64 -4.83 -8.12 -12.68
C SER A 64 -5.11 -9.48 -13.32
N PRO A 65 -6.38 -9.80 -13.66
CA PRO A 65 -6.71 -10.96 -14.48
C PRO A 65 -6.41 -10.76 -15.97
N TRP A 66 -5.86 -9.61 -16.38
CA TRP A 66 -5.55 -9.27 -17.76
C TRP A 66 -4.07 -8.92 -17.93
N LYS A 67 -3.31 -9.83 -18.53
CA LYS A 67 -1.88 -9.63 -18.79
C LYS A 67 -1.60 -8.42 -19.71
N ASP A 68 -2.54 -8.13 -20.61
CA ASP A 68 -2.34 -7.13 -21.66
C ASP A 68 -2.81 -5.71 -21.30
N SER A 69 -3.28 -5.50 -20.07
CA SER A 69 -3.62 -4.15 -19.60
C SER A 69 -2.38 -3.25 -19.62
N LEU A 70 -2.60 -1.94 -19.77
CA LEU A 70 -1.52 -0.97 -19.91
C LEU A 70 -0.60 -0.98 -18.68
N GLU A 71 -1.21 -1.08 -17.51
CA GLU A 71 -0.55 -1.04 -16.21
C GLU A 71 0.29 -2.30 -15.96
N VAL A 72 -0.24 -3.47 -16.33
CA VAL A 72 0.51 -4.74 -16.26
C VAL A 72 1.70 -4.72 -17.23
N LYS A 73 1.50 -4.21 -18.45
CA LYS A 73 2.60 -4.03 -19.42
C LYS A 73 3.67 -3.08 -18.89
N LEU A 74 3.26 -2.02 -18.21
CA LEU A 74 4.17 -1.06 -17.59
C LEU A 74 5.00 -1.73 -16.48
N LEU A 75 4.38 -2.54 -15.62
CA LEU A 75 5.10 -3.30 -14.60
C LEU A 75 6.05 -4.35 -15.19
N PHE A 76 5.65 -5.08 -16.25
CA PHE A 76 6.57 -5.99 -16.94
C PHE A 76 7.74 -5.23 -17.60
N SER A 77 7.48 -4.07 -18.20
CA SER A 77 8.54 -3.19 -18.72
C SER A 77 9.49 -2.75 -17.62
N PHE A 78 8.96 -2.32 -16.47
CA PHE A 78 9.77 -1.97 -15.30
C PHE A 78 10.70 -3.12 -14.88
N TRP A 79 10.17 -4.33 -14.73
CA TRP A 79 10.96 -5.50 -14.35
C TRP A 79 11.93 -5.96 -15.45
N SER A 80 11.60 -5.77 -16.73
CA SER A 80 12.54 -5.98 -17.83
C SER A 80 13.73 -5.03 -17.72
N ARG A 81 13.45 -3.74 -17.53
CA ARG A 81 14.50 -2.72 -17.33
C ARG A 81 15.35 -3.03 -16.10
N ALA A 82 14.75 -3.51 -15.02
CA ALA A 82 15.47 -3.96 -13.84
C ALA A 82 16.47 -5.08 -14.15
N ARG A 83 16.06 -6.08 -14.95
CA ARG A 83 16.97 -7.14 -15.44
C ARG A 83 18.11 -6.60 -16.31
N ASP A 84 17.85 -5.52 -17.04
CA ASP A 84 18.86 -4.83 -17.85
C ASP A 84 19.73 -3.84 -17.03
N GLY A 85 19.53 -3.75 -15.72
CA GLY A 85 20.24 -2.82 -14.83
C GLY A 85 19.79 -1.35 -14.96
N ALA A 86 18.68 -1.09 -15.66
CA ALA A 86 18.17 0.23 -15.99
C ALA A 86 17.02 0.69 -15.05
N VAL A 87 17.25 0.55 -13.73
CA VAL A 87 16.35 1.04 -12.67
C VAL A 87 16.80 2.39 -12.13
N ASP A 88 15.83 3.25 -11.82
CA ASP A 88 16.06 4.57 -11.24
C ASP A 88 15.34 4.66 -9.88
N PRO A 89 16.02 4.37 -8.76
CA PRO A 89 15.44 4.46 -7.43
C PRO A 89 15.33 5.91 -6.97
N LEU A 90 14.12 6.35 -6.64
CA LEU A 90 13.89 7.67 -6.05
C LEU A 90 13.76 7.61 -4.52
N PHE A 91 13.19 6.52 -3.99
CA PHE A 91 13.12 6.28 -2.55
C PHE A 91 13.08 4.77 -2.27
N VAL A 92 14.00 4.26 -1.47
CA VAL A 92 13.96 2.86 -1.02
C VAL A 92 14.27 2.81 0.47
N SER A 93 13.30 2.35 1.25
CA SER A 93 13.45 2.17 2.68
C SER A 93 12.95 0.80 3.10
N ASN A 94 13.76 0.09 3.87
CA ASN A 94 13.24 -0.95 4.74
C ASN A 94 12.36 -0.28 5.81
N GLY A 95 11.30 -0.98 6.21
CA GLY A 95 10.49 -0.60 7.35
C GLY A 95 11.12 -1.11 8.64
N SER A 96 10.60 -0.66 9.76
CA SER A 96 11.03 -1.08 11.08
C SER A 96 9.86 -1.04 12.05
N ALA A 97 9.96 -1.85 13.10
CA ALA A 97 9.07 -1.77 14.24
C ALA A 97 9.89 -1.53 15.50
N SER A 98 9.49 -0.53 16.26
CA SER A 98 9.95 -0.27 17.63
C SER A 98 8.74 -0.10 18.55
N PRO A 99 8.92 -0.16 19.88
CA PRO A 99 7.82 0.08 20.82
C PRO A 99 7.12 1.44 20.65
N GLU A 100 7.83 2.43 20.11
CA GLU A 100 7.37 3.80 19.98
C GLU A 100 6.98 4.19 18.55
N ASP A 101 7.46 3.49 17.52
CA ASP A 101 7.21 3.87 16.15
C ASP A 101 7.29 2.69 15.19
N VAL A 102 6.45 2.76 14.14
CA VAL A 102 6.47 1.81 13.02
C VAL A 102 6.59 2.55 11.71
N THR A 103 7.46 2.04 10.86
CA THR A 103 7.62 2.49 9.48
C THR A 103 7.31 1.35 8.53
N ALA A 104 6.53 1.62 7.49
CA ALA A 104 6.31 0.66 6.42
C ALA A 104 7.51 0.66 5.47
N PRO A 105 7.87 -0.52 4.93
CA PRO A 105 8.84 -0.59 3.86
C PRO A 105 8.24 -0.08 2.57
N LEU A 106 9.03 0.62 1.75
CA LEU A 106 8.57 1.14 0.48
C LEU A 106 9.74 1.26 -0.49
N GLY A 107 9.55 0.76 -1.71
CA GLY A 107 10.42 1.07 -2.85
C GLY A 107 9.66 1.92 -3.86
N VAL A 108 10.20 3.06 -4.26
CA VAL A 108 9.65 3.98 -5.26
C VAL A 108 10.70 4.22 -6.33
N TYR A 109 10.31 3.95 -7.58
CA TYR A 109 11.20 4.01 -8.73
C TYR A 109 10.60 4.86 -9.83
N ARG A 110 11.44 5.59 -10.56
CA ARG A 110 11.04 6.28 -11.77
C ARG A 110 10.89 5.29 -12.92
N HIS A 111 9.85 5.48 -13.74
CA HIS A 111 9.65 4.75 -14.99
C HIS A 111 9.25 5.72 -16.11
N PRO A 112 9.94 5.72 -17.26
CA PRO A 112 9.74 6.70 -18.34
C PRO A 112 8.48 6.48 -19.19
N GLY A 113 7.49 5.72 -18.71
CA GLY A 113 6.35 5.27 -19.51
C GLY A 113 6.71 4.18 -20.55
N LEU A 114 5.70 3.72 -21.30
CA LEU A 114 5.86 2.68 -22.34
C LEU A 114 6.15 3.26 -23.74
N ASN A 115 5.88 4.54 -23.94
CA ASN A 115 6.09 5.25 -25.20
C ASN A 115 6.22 6.75 -24.93
N LEU A 116 6.64 7.52 -25.93
CA LEU A 116 6.91 8.96 -25.83
C LEU A 116 5.67 9.81 -25.47
N SER A 117 4.46 9.28 -25.67
CA SER A 117 3.23 9.99 -25.32
C SER A 117 2.79 9.78 -23.86
N MET A 118 3.38 8.82 -23.17
CA MET A 118 3.16 8.61 -21.74
C MET A 118 4.15 9.46 -20.95
N GLY A 119 3.65 10.20 -19.96
CA GLY A 119 4.49 10.90 -18.99
C GLY A 119 5.26 9.93 -18.08
N GLU A 120 6.22 10.48 -17.33
CA GLU A 120 6.96 9.71 -16.34
C GLU A 120 6.03 9.25 -15.21
N SER A 121 6.24 8.01 -14.77
CA SER A 121 5.46 7.38 -13.71
C SER A 121 6.38 6.95 -12.57
N LEU A 122 5.83 6.92 -11.37
CA LEU A 122 6.38 6.31 -10.18
C LEU A 122 5.83 4.90 -10.04
N ILE A 123 6.72 3.93 -9.84
CA ILE A 123 6.39 2.56 -9.48
C ILE A 123 6.69 2.39 -8.00
N ALA A 124 5.64 2.34 -7.20
CA ALA A 124 5.75 2.05 -5.77
C ALA A 124 5.49 0.57 -5.50
N ILE A 125 6.31 -0.05 -4.66
CA ILE A 125 6.31 -1.48 -4.36
C ILE A 125 6.29 -1.68 -2.85
N GLN A 126 5.36 -2.50 -2.37
CA GLN A 126 5.29 -2.92 -0.96
C GLN A 126 4.61 -4.28 -0.83
N HIS A 127 5.35 -5.31 -0.39
CA HIS A 127 4.86 -6.65 -0.05
C HIS A 127 4.00 -7.31 -1.16
N GLY A 128 4.37 -7.08 -2.42
CA GLY A 128 3.62 -7.56 -3.60
C GLY A 128 2.52 -6.62 -4.08
N SER A 129 2.21 -5.55 -3.37
CA SER A 129 1.35 -4.51 -3.90
C SER A 129 2.14 -3.52 -4.75
N TYR A 130 1.54 -3.05 -5.84
CA TYR A 130 2.14 -2.11 -6.78
C TYR A 130 1.20 -0.92 -7.01
N LEU A 131 1.75 0.29 -6.98
CA LEU A 131 1.06 1.51 -7.44
C LEU A 131 1.82 2.13 -8.60
N ILE A 132 1.05 2.69 -9.53
CA ILE A 132 1.56 3.53 -10.62
C ILE A 132 0.95 4.90 -10.40
N VAL A 133 1.80 5.92 -10.24
CA VAL A 133 1.40 7.30 -9.94
C VAL A 133 2.17 8.23 -10.88
N ALA A 134 1.58 9.31 -11.37
CA ALA A 134 2.33 10.30 -12.14
C ALA A 134 3.42 10.95 -11.29
N LEU A 135 4.62 11.13 -11.85
CA LEU A 135 5.75 11.74 -11.13
C LEU A 135 5.39 13.13 -10.59
N GLU A 136 4.72 13.95 -11.41
CA GLU A 136 4.29 15.31 -11.03
C GLU A 136 3.30 15.36 -9.86
N SER A 137 2.58 14.26 -9.57
CA SER A 137 1.63 14.19 -8.46
C SER A 137 2.31 14.17 -7.09
N GLN A 138 3.62 13.88 -7.02
CA GLN A 138 4.39 13.70 -5.79
C GLN A 138 5.60 14.65 -5.71
N PRO A 139 5.40 15.97 -5.62
CA PRO A 139 6.47 16.96 -5.66
C PRO A 139 7.39 16.97 -4.43
N LEU A 140 7.05 16.26 -3.36
CA LEU A 140 7.83 16.19 -2.11
C LEU A 140 8.66 14.91 -1.97
N LEU A 141 8.68 14.07 -3.02
CA LEU A 141 9.31 12.74 -2.99
C LEU A 141 10.80 12.81 -2.62
N ASP A 142 11.53 13.79 -3.16
CA ASP A 142 12.96 13.99 -2.88
C ASP A 142 13.25 14.29 -1.40
N GLY A 143 12.26 14.86 -0.68
CA GLY A 143 12.32 15.11 0.76
C GLY A 143 11.91 13.90 1.61
N GLY A 144 11.57 12.77 1.00
CA GLY A 144 11.06 11.59 1.70
C GLY A 144 9.60 11.71 2.14
N GLU A 145 8.83 12.65 1.57
CA GLU A 145 7.43 12.89 1.91
C GLU A 145 6.49 12.56 0.73
N ALA A 146 5.30 12.09 1.04
CA ALA A 146 4.20 11.89 0.11
C ALA A 146 3.16 13.00 0.26
N VAL A 147 2.58 13.41 -0.86
CA VAL A 147 1.37 14.23 -0.90
C VAL A 147 0.16 13.31 -1.00
N LEU A 148 -0.76 13.43 -0.04
CA LEU A 148 -1.96 12.64 0.06
C LEU A 148 -3.21 13.51 -0.11
N TYR A 149 -4.22 12.95 -0.76
CA TYR A 149 -5.50 13.61 -1.00
C TYR A 149 -6.63 12.79 -0.39
N ARG A 150 -7.49 13.42 0.41
CA ARG A 150 -8.67 12.77 1.00
C ARG A 150 -9.93 13.54 0.65
N GLY A 151 -10.75 12.94 -0.22
CA GLY A 151 -12.06 13.51 -0.54
C GLY A 151 -13.09 13.32 0.56
N VAL A 152 -13.96 14.31 0.70
CA VAL A 152 -15.06 14.36 1.68
C VAL A 152 -16.42 14.62 1.01
N GLN A 153 -16.51 14.40 -0.30
CA GLN A 153 -17.70 14.59 -1.11
C GLN A 153 -18.26 16.01 -1.01
N LYS A 154 -19.48 16.16 -0.48
CA LYS A 154 -20.15 17.46 -0.28
C LYS A 154 -20.01 17.96 1.16
N ALA A 155 -19.31 17.23 2.03
CA ALA A 155 -19.14 17.64 3.41
C ALA A 155 -18.27 18.91 3.48
N ARG A 156 -18.61 19.80 4.41
CA ARG A 156 -17.89 21.06 4.65
C ARG A 156 -16.80 20.93 5.71
N VAL A 157 -16.73 19.79 6.40
CA VAL A 157 -15.76 19.54 7.46
C VAL A 157 -15.12 18.17 7.23
N PHE A 158 -13.80 18.15 7.13
CA PHE A 158 -12.99 16.95 7.28
C PHE A 158 -12.58 16.82 8.75
N THR A 159 -12.80 15.65 9.35
CA THR A 159 -12.36 15.38 10.72
C THR A 159 -11.03 14.62 10.68
N LEU A 160 -9.96 15.29 11.07
CA LEU A 160 -8.63 14.68 11.20
C LEU A 160 -8.48 14.12 12.61
N GLN A 161 -8.38 12.81 12.73
CA GLN A 161 -8.25 12.13 14.01
C GLN A 161 -6.77 12.02 14.41
N ARG A 162 -6.46 12.37 15.66
CA ARG A 162 -5.13 12.28 16.27
C ARG A 162 -5.19 11.29 17.43
N LEU A 163 -4.13 10.51 17.60
CA LEU A 163 -3.97 9.61 18.74
C LEU A 163 -3.35 10.39 19.90
N THR A 164 -4.06 10.51 21.01
CA THR A 164 -3.63 11.30 22.17
C THR A 164 -2.89 10.50 23.21
N THR A 165 -3.31 9.26 23.46
CA THR A 165 -2.69 8.46 24.50
C THR A 165 -1.52 7.67 23.91
N THR A 166 -0.38 7.72 24.60
CA THR A 166 0.81 6.93 24.23
C THR A 166 0.49 5.44 24.20
N ASP A 167 -0.40 4.97 25.07
CA ASP A 167 -0.85 3.57 25.12
C ASP A 167 -1.67 3.17 23.88
N THR A 168 -2.70 3.94 23.49
CA THR A 168 -3.47 3.66 22.26
C THR A 168 -2.58 3.71 21.03
N ARG A 169 -1.68 4.71 20.95
CA ARG A 169 -0.72 4.81 19.84
C ARG A 169 0.23 3.61 19.79
N SER A 170 0.84 3.21 20.91
CA SER A 170 1.78 2.08 20.97
C SER A 170 1.11 0.75 20.64
N ARG A 171 -0.12 0.51 21.11
CA ARG A 171 -0.90 -0.67 20.71
C ARG A 171 -1.22 -0.67 19.21
N LEU A 172 -1.55 0.49 18.63
CA LEU A 172 -1.80 0.61 17.20
C LEU A 172 -0.52 0.38 16.38
N MET A 173 0.63 0.88 16.85
CA MET A 173 1.92 0.58 16.26
C MET A 173 2.19 -0.92 16.29
N THR A 174 1.94 -1.60 17.41
CA THR A 174 2.04 -3.06 17.51
C THR A 174 1.16 -3.79 16.48
N VAL A 175 -0.06 -3.31 16.25
CA VAL A 175 -0.96 -3.84 15.21
C VAL A 175 -0.34 -3.70 13.82
N HIS A 176 0.21 -2.53 13.50
CA HIS A 176 0.84 -2.29 12.20
C HIS A 176 2.12 -3.10 12.02
N ALA A 177 2.97 -3.21 13.04
CA ALA A 177 4.17 -4.04 13.04
C ALA A 177 3.81 -5.50 12.71
N ARG A 178 2.86 -6.09 13.44
CA ARG A 178 2.39 -7.47 13.19
C ARG A 178 1.79 -7.64 11.80
N SER A 179 1.12 -6.60 11.29
CA SER A 179 0.59 -6.63 9.92
C SER A 179 1.71 -6.63 8.86
N LEU A 180 2.91 -6.17 9.18
CA LEU A 180 4.03 -6.03 8.25
C LEU A 180 5.01 -7.21 8.23
N GLU A 181 4.90 -8.18 9.15
CA GLU A 181 5.85 -9.30 9.32
C GLU A 181 5.74 -10.39 8.24
N ASP A 182 4.62 -10.44 7.53
CA ASP A 182 4.30 -11.46 6.53
C ASP A 182 3.50 -10.83 5.39
N SER A 183 3.86 -11.13 4.13
CA SER A 183 3.23 -10.50 2.97
C SER A 183 1.76 -10.88 2.79
N ILE A 184 1.34 -12.10 3.16
CA ILE A 184 -0.08 -12.50 3.14
C ILE A 184 -0.87 -11.68 4.17
N THR A 185 -0.33 -11.56 5.39
CA THR A 185 -0.93 -10.79 6.48
C THR A 185 -0.97 -9.30 6.13
N SER A 186 0.13 -8.76 5.60
CA SER A 186 0.24 -7.39 5.13
C SER A 186 -0.77 -7.08 4.05
N PHE A 187 -0.88 -7.97 3.07
CA PHE A 187 -1.83 -7.84 2.00
C PHE A 187 -3.26 -7.79 2.54
N ASN A 188 -3.69 -8.83 3.26
CA ASN A 188 -5.03 -8.88 3.82
C ASN A 188 -5.32 -7.72 4.79
N GLY A 189 -4.30 -7.22 5.51
CA GLY A 189 -4.42 -6.09 6.42
C GLY A 189 -4.63 -4.77 5.68
N ALA A 190 -3.91 -4.53 4.59
CA ALA A 190 -4.10 -3.34 3.77
C ALA A 190 -5.45 -3.37 3.03
N HIS A 191 -5.88 -4.56 2.61
CA HIS A 191 -7.05 -4.80 1.76
C HIS A 191 -8.36 -5.09 2.49
N CYS A 192 -8.34 -5.27 3.82
CA CYS A 192 -9.56 -5.53 4.58
C CYS A 192 -10.55 -4.36 4.50
N ASN A 193 -11.85 -4.71 4.58
CA ASN A 193 -12.99 -3.80 4.48
C ASN A 193 -13.16 -3.12 3.11
N VAL A 194 -12.60 -3.72 2.05
CA VAL A 194 -12.68 -3.22 0.68
C VAL A 194 -13.37 -4.26 -0.21
N SER A 195 -14.70 -4.17 -0.31
CA SER A 195 -15.47 -4.94 -1.29
C SER A 195 -15.59 -4.14 -2.59
N ARG A 196 -14.65 -4.39 -3.51
CA ARG A 196 -14.65 -3.84 -4.87
C ARG A 196 -14.93 -4.96 -5.85
N THR A 197 -15.51 -4.63 -7.01
CA THR A 197 -15.74 -5.63 -8.07
C THR A 197 -14.43 -6.28 -8.50
N GLU A 198 -13.33 -5.52 -8.47
CA GLU A 198 -11.97 -5.90 -8.79
C GLU A 198 -11.25 -6.66 -7.67
N THR A 199 -11.80 -6.68 -6.45
CA THR A 199 -11.26 -7.40 -5.29
C THR A 199 -12.14 -8.57 -4.84
N GLY A 200 -13.27 -8.82 -5.51
CA GLY A 200 -14.25 -9.83 -5.13
C GLY A 200 -13.74 -11.28 -5.10
N TYR A 201 -12.59 -11.52 -5.74
CA TYR A 201 -11.89 -12.80 -5.74
C TYR A 201 -10.79 -12.90 -4.67
N PHE A 202 -10.52 -11.84 -3.89
CA PHE A 202 -9.61 -11.92 -2.74
C PHE A 202 -10.30 -12.50 -1.52
N ASN A 203 -9.47 -13.07 -0.65
CA ASN A 203 -9.84 -13.55 0.65
C ASN A 203 -10.06 -12.34 1.57
N ASP A 204 -11.17 -11.64 1.34
CA ASP A 204 -11.56 -10.42 2.03
C ASP A 204 -11.41 -10.55 3.56
N ARG A 205 -11.81 -11.69 4.16
CA ARG A 205 -11.84 -12.03 5.63
C ARG A 205 -11.90 -10.83 6.60
N SER A 206 -12.65 -9.84 6.13
CA SER A 206 -13.27 -8.60 6.58
C SER A 206 -12.63 -7.69 7.62
N PHE A 207 -11.85 -8.16 8.59
CA PHE A 207 -11.35 -7.26 9.66
C PHE A 207 -10.03 -7.75 10.26
N LEU A 208 -9.05 -8.16 9.44
CA LEU A 208 -7.75 -8.63 9.97
C LEU A 208 -7.10 -7.59 10.90
N LEU A 209 -7.08 -6.32 10.49
CA LEU A 209 -6.59 -5.24 11.35
C LEU A 209 -7.45 -5.12 12.62
N GLY A 210 -8.76 -5.30 12.52
CA GLY A 210 -9.65 -5.36 13.68
C GLY A 210 -9.28 -6.47 14.67
N LYS A 211 -9.05 -7.70 14.19
CA LYS A 211 -8.62 -8.82 15.04
C LYS A 211 -7.27 -8.59 15.69
N LEU A 212 -6.35 -7.96 14.96
CA LEU A 212 -5.05 -7.57 15.50
C LEU A 212 -5.22 -6.51 16.60
N CYS A 213 -6.12 -5.53 16.40
CA CYS A 213 -6.49 -4.55 17.42
C CYS A 213 -7.08 -5.22 18.66
N GLU A 214 -8.07 -6.11 18.52
CA GLU A 214 -8.65 -6.86 19.64
C GLU A 214 -7.57 -7.65 20.39
N SER A 215 -6.66 -8.30 19.66
CA SER A 215 -5.53 -9.05 20.22
C SER A 215 -4.51 -8.15 20.94
N ALA A 216 -4.44 -6.87 20.59
CA ALA A 216 -3.63 -5.85 21.24
C ALA A 216 -4.40 -5.13 22.37
N GLY A 217 -5.61 -5.56 22.69
CA GLY A 217 -6.46 -4.92 23.70
C GLY A 217 -6.96 -3.53 23.30
N LEU A 218 -7.07 -3.25 22.00
CA LEU A 218 -7.67 -2.01 21.49
C LEU A 218 -9.16 -2.22 21.22
N ASP A 219 -9.99 -1.38 21.85
CA ASP A 219 -11.41 -1.29 21.53
C ASP A 219 -11.60 -0.64 20.15
N LEU A 220 -12.30 -1.35 19.27
CA LEU A 220 -12.66 -0.90 17.92
C LEU A 220 -13.84 0.07 17.94
N ASN A 221 -13.79 1.05 18.84
CA ASN A 221 -14.75 2.14 18.83
C ASN A 221 -14.74 2.83 17.44
N PRO A 222 -15.80 3.56 17.07
CA PRO A 222 -15.92 4.15 15.75
C PRO A 222 -14.73 5.02 15.32
N SER A 223 -13.96 5.56 16.27
CA SER A 223 -12.79 6.38 15.99
C SER A 223 -11.58 5.55 15.56
N ILE A 224 -11.23 4.48 16.29
CA ILE A 224 -10.11 3.59 15.89
C ILE A 224 -10.43 2.89 14.58
N SER A 225 -11.65 2.42 14.41
CA SER A 225 -12.09 1.82 13.14
C SER A 225 -11.96 2.81 11.97
N ARG A 226 -12.33 4.08 12.15
CA ARG A 226 -12.16 5.10 11.09
C ARG A 226 -10.70 5.34 10.75
N LEU A 227 -9.80 5.36 11.73
CA LEU A 227 -8.36 5.49 11.49
C LEU A 227 -7.82 4.34 10.65
N LEU A 228 -8.12 3.09 11.02
CA LEU A 228 -7.64 1.89 10.33
C LEU A 228 -8.11 1.79 8.87
N TYR A 229 -9.33 2.26 8.60
CA TYR A 229 -9.99 2.09 7.30
C TYR A 229 -10.04 3.37 6.45
N SER A 230 -9.38 4.44 6.87
CA SER A 230 -9.27 5.66 6.05
C SER A 230 -8.27 5.48 4.91
N GLY A 231 -8.77 5.53 3.68
CA GLY A 231 -7.96 5.55 2.45
C GLY A 231 -7.68 6.97 1.96
N TYR A 232 -6.46 7.21 1.48
CA TYR A 232 -5.98 8.46 0.92
C TYR A 232 -5.47 8.20 -0.50
N ALA A 233 -5.64 9.13 -1.43
CA ALA A 233 -5.10 9.00 -2.78
C ALA A 233 -3.74 9.70 -2.90
N LEU A 234 -2.86 9.17 -3.74
CA LEU A 234 -1.60 9.80 -4.14
C LEU A 234 -1.78 10.75 -5.33
N GLU A 235 -2.98 10.82 -5.92
CA GLU A 235 -3.28 11.72 -7.03
C GLU A 235 -4.53 12.54 -6.77
N GLU A 236 -4.45 13.83 -7.10
CA GLU A 236 -5.51 14.79 -6.85
C GLU A 236 -6.80 14.44 -7.58
N TRP A 237 -6.70 14.01 -8.84
CA TRP A 237 -7.89 13.66 -9.64
C TRP A 237 -8.70 12.55 -8.97
N CYS A 238 -8.06 11.63 -8.27
CA CYS A 238 -8.75 10.54 -7.57
C CYS A 238 -9.59 11.13 -6.43
N ALA A 239 -9.04 12.04 -5.63
CA ALA A 239 -9.82 12.75 -4.62
C ALA A 239 -10.96 13.58 -5.22
N ALA A 240 -10.66 14.44 -6.20
CA ALA A 240 -11.63 15.37 -6.77
C ALA A 240 -12.75 14.69 -7.55
N ARG A 241 -12.45 13.60 -8.28
CA ARG A 241 -13.41 12.92 -9.16
C ARG A 241 -14.08 11.72 -8.52
N LYS A 242 -13.33 10.85 -7.82
CA LYS A 242 -13.87 9.63 -7.18
C LYS A 242 -14.60 9.97 -5.88
N PHE A 243 -14.07 10.92 -5.12
CA PHE A 243 -14.57 11.24 -3.78
C PHE A 243 -15.26 12.60 -3.68
N GLY A 244 -15.48 13.29 -4.81
CA GLY A 244 -16.27 14.52 -4.91
C GLY A 244 -15.46 15.82 -4.75
N PRO A 245 -16.11 16.98 -4.93
CA PRO A 245 -15.42 18.26 -5.18
C PRO A 245 -14.66 18.81 -3.97
N ASN A 246 -15.00 18.39 -2.75
CA ASN A 246 -14.31 18.83 -1.54
C ASN A 246 -13.29 17.79 -1.11
N TYR A 247 -12.07 18.22 -0.83
CA TYR A 247 -10.99 17.37 -0.36
C TYR A 247 -9.98 18.15 0.48
N VAL A 248 -9.15 17.42 1.20
CA VAL A 248 -7.96 17.96 1.88
C VAL A 248 -6.70 17.41 1.24
N LYS A 249 -5.68 18.25 1.16
CA LYS A 249 -4.31 17.90 0.76
C LYS A 249 -3.48 17.81 2.03
N LEU A 250 -2.78 16.70 2.19
CA LEU A 250 -2.00 16.37 3.36
C LEU A 250 -0.58 16.01 2.92
N ARG A 251 0.42 16.23 3.78
CA ARG A 251 1.75 15.63 3.63
C ARG A 251 2.02 14.65 4.76
N THR A 252 2.87 13.66 4.48
CA THR A 252 3.34 12.69 5.47
C THR A 252 4.63 12.02 4.99
N PRO A 253 5.49 11.47 5.87
CA PRO A 253 6.65 10.69 5.43
C PRO A 253 6.23 9.49 4.56
N LEU A 254 7.01 9.17 3.51
CA LEU A 254 6.78 7.99 2.66
C LEU A 254 6.76 6.69 3.46
N THR A 255 7.52 6.62 4.55
CA THR A 255 7.53 5.47 5.48
C THR A 255 6.24 5.32 6.29
N ASN A 256 5.32 6.29 6.22
CA ASN A 256 4.04 6.25 6.93
C ASN A 256 2.90 5.71 6.07
N ILE A 257 3.15 5.31 4.81
CA ILE A 257 2.12 4.87 3.87
C ILE A 257 2.11 3.36 3.66
N ARG A 258 0.91 2.83 3.51
CA ARG A 258 0.63 1.42 3.21
C ARG A 258 -0.11 1.34 1.88
N ILE A 259 0.42 0.60 0.92
CA ILE A 259 -0.27 0.41 -0.37
C ILE A 259 -1.54 -0.41 -0.13
N THR A 260 -2.69 0.07 -0.62
CA THR A 260 -4.00 -0.57 -0.37
C THR A 260 -4.58 -1.28 -1.59
N THR A 261 -3.80 -1.38 -2.66
CA THR A 261 -4.29 -1.78 -3.97
C THR A 261 -3.40 -2.89 -4.50
N PHE A 262 -4.03 -3.94 -5.00
CA PHE A 262 -3.37 -5.12 -5.52
C PHE A 262 -3.28 -5.04 -7.03
N VAL A 263 -4.28 -4.40 -7.64
CA VAL A 263 -4.35 -4.13 -9.06
C VAL A 263 -3.60 -2.83 -9.33
N CYS A 264 -2.66 -2.90 -10.25
CA CYS A 264 -2.03 -1.75 -10.87
C CYS A 264 -3.08 -0.91 -11.59
N ASN A 265 -3.30 0.34 -11.14
CA ASN A 265 -4.11 1.46 -11.72
C ASN A 265 -4.82 2.28 -10.61
N GLU A 266 -4.81 1.79 -9.38
CA GLU A 266 -5.30 2.57 -8.26
C GLU A 266 -4.17 3.40 -7.65
N THR A 267 -4.54 4.43 -6.89
CA THR A 267 -3.61 5.40 -6.29
C THR A 267 -3.81 5.52 -4.79
N GLU A 268 -4.54 4.58 -4.18
CA GLU A 268 -4.96 4.66 -2.78
C GLU A 268 -3.95 4.01 -1.82
N VAL A 269 -3.73 4.67 -0.71
CA VAL A 269 -2.90 4.24 0.40
C VAL A 269 -3.63 4.39 1.73
N LYS A 270 -3.19 3.64 2.73
CA LYS A 270 -3.53 3.83 4.14
C LYS A 270 -2.36 4.51 4.83
N VAL A 271 -2.63 5.10 5.97
CA VAL A 271 -1.62 5.74 6.82
C VAL A 271 -1.43 4.89 8.08
N ILE A 272 -0.19 4.72 8.54
CA ILE A 272 0.15 3.97 9.77
C ILE A 272 -0.15 4.84 11.00
N ASP A 273 0.46 6.01 11.07
CA ASP A 273 0.30 6.94 12.17
C ASP A 273 -0.37 8.24 11.70
N PRO A 274 -1.63 8.48 12.09
CA PRO A 274 -2.33 9.70 11.71
C PRO A 274 -1.73 10.95 12.36
N ASN A 275 -0.90 10.84 13.41
CA ASN A 275 -0.21 11.99 13.99
C ASN A 275 0.89 12.54 13.09
N LYS A 276 1.38 11.76 12.12
CA LYS A 276 2.38 12.19 11.12
C LYS A 276 1.75 12.82 9.87
N LEU A 277 0.44 13.09 9.88
CA LEU A 277 -0.24 13.82 8.80
C LEU A 277 -0.22 15.31 9.08
N GLU A 278 0.12 16.11 8.08
CA GLU A 278 0.04 17.57 8.17
C GLU A 278 -0.83 18.13 7.07
N VAL A 279 -1.75 19.03 7.43
CA VAL A 279 -2.65 19.67 6.46
C VAL A 279 -1.87 20.70 5.67
N MET A 280 -1.85 20.55 4.35
CA MET A 280 -1.28 21.53 3.43
C MET A 280 -2.35 22.49 2.91
N GLU A 281 -3.52 21.95 2.54
CA GLU A 281 -4.57 22.72 1.86
C GLU A 281 -5.95 22.09 2.10
N CYS A 282 -6.99 22.92 2.09
CA CYS A 282 -8.38 22.49 2.13
C CYS A 282 -9.15 23.08 0.94
N VAL A 283 -9.75 22.21 0.13
CA VAL A 283 -10.55 22.61 -1.03
C VAL A 283 -12.02 22.35 -0.72
N GLY A 284 -12.82 23.41 -0.69
CA GLY A 284 -14.27 23.34 -0.46
C GLY A 284 -14.72 22.87 0.93
N CYS A 285 -13.77 22.63 1.86
CA CYS A 285 -14.05 22.21 3.24
C CYS A 285 -13.10 22.87 4.25
N LYS A 286 -13.32 22.62 5.54
CA LYS A 286 -12.42 22.98 6.65
C LYS A 286 -11.95 21.72 7.37
N VAL A 287 -10.78 21.76 7.99
CA VAL A 287 -10.32 20.68 8.88
C VAL A 287 -10.77 20.97 10.31
N ARG A 288 -11.22 19.92 11.00
CA ARG A 288 -11.39 19.90 12.45
C ARG A 288 -10.56 18.75 12.99
N GLU A 289 -9.60 19.05 13.85
CA GLU A 289 -8.86 18.02 14.56
C GLU A 289 -9.69 17.47 15.72
N THR A 290 -9.63 16.16 15.90
CA THR A 290 -10.25 15.46 17.02
C THR A 290 -9.28 14.45 17.58
N TYR A 291 -9.39 14.20 18.87
CA TYR A 291 -8.42 13.45 19.64
C TYR A 291 -9.06 12.14 20.11
N VAL A 292 -8.35 11.04 19.93
CA VAL A 292 -8.77 9.66 20.20
C VAL A 292 -7.78 9.00 21.14
#